data_AF-A0A925D963-F1
#
_entry.id   AF-A0A925D963-F1
#
_cell.length_a   1.000
_cell.length_b   1.000
_cell.length_c   1.000
_cell.angle_alpha   90.00
_cell.angle_beta   90.00
_cell.angle_gamma   90.00
#
_symmetry.space_group_name_H-M   'P 1'
#
loop_
_entity.id
_entity.type
_entity.pdbx_description
1 polymer ?
#
loop_
_entity_poly.entity_id
_entity_poly.type
_entity_poly.pdbx_seq_one_letter_code
_entity_poly.pdbx_strand_id
1 'polypeptide(L)'
;MYCQKCGIEAPTKYVAMYQNIGMLVMRLWSSVEGNLCKNCVHSTFWTMTGINMTLGWWGIISLVVTPFFIVNNTVRYLGCLGMESPSPGAAPPQLTDDVMQRLQPHVPEMFGRLNAQEPLERVCQDVAMRTGATPGQVSLYVAALIAQAQQQGQ
;
A
#
# COMPACT_ATOMS: atom_id res chain seq x y z
N MET A 1 -7.68 2.59 6.14
CA MET A 1 -7.42 2.37 4.69
C MET A 1 -7.16 0.89 4.38
N TYR A 2 -7.28 0.45 3.13
CA TYR A 2 -6.89 -0.89 2.72
C TYR A 2 -5.37 -0.98 2.53
N CYS A 3 -4.81 -2.17 2.69
CA CYS A 3 -3.40 -2.43 2.39
C CYS A 3 -3.17 -2.39 0.88
N GLN A 4 -2.22 -1.57 0.40
CA GLN A 4 -1.90 -1.50 -1.02
C GLN A 4 -1.26 -2.79 -1.57
N LYS A 5 -0.72 -3.66 -0.69
CA LYS A 5 -0.11 -4.95 -1.08
C LYS A 5 -1.10 -6.11 -1.11
N CYS A 6 -1.93 -6.27 -0.08
CA CYS A 6 -2.86 -7.41 0.01
C CYS A 6 -4.33 -7.06 -0.22
N GLY A 7 -4.68 -5.77 -0.35
CA GLY A 7 -6.05 -5.30 -0.54
C GLY A 7 -6.95 -5.36 0.70
N ILE A 8 -6.53 -6.01 1.79
CA ILE A 8 -7.35 -6.16 3.00
C ILE A 8 -7.53 -4.82 3.72
N GLU A 9 -8.74 -4.57 4.23
CA GLU A 9 -9.03 -3.45 5.12
C GLU A 9 -8.46 -3.71 6.52
N ALA A 10 -7.46 -2.92 6.90
CA ALA A 10 -6.81 -3.00 8.20
C ALA A 10 -6.12 -1.66 8.51
N PRO A 11 -5.73 -1.39 9.76
CA PRO A 11 -4.85 -0.27 10.06
C PRO A 11 -3.59 -0.36 9.20
N THR A 12 -3.35 0.67 8.40
CA THR A 12 -2.16 0.78 7.54
C THR A 12 -1.30 1.95 7.99
N LYS A 13 -0.02 1.87 7.64
CA LYS A 13 0.94 2.95 7.84
C LYS A 13 1.77 3.10 6.59
N TYR A 14 2.09 4.35 6.24
CA TYR A 14 3.01 4.64 5.16
C TYR A 14 4.41 4.17 5.55
N VAL A 15 4.96 3.23 4.77
CA VAL A 15 6.31 2.71 4.93
C VAL A 15 7.04 2.76 3.60
N ALA A 16 8.34 3.06 3.66
CA ALA A 16 9.24 3.00 2.53
C ALA A 16 10.40 2.07 2.88
N MET A 17 10.43 0.89 2.26
CA MET A 17 11.46 -0.12 2.48
C MET A 17 12.34 -0.25 1.25
N TYR A 18 13.64 -0.39 1.47
CA TYR A 18 14.63 -0.43 0.40
C TYR A 18 15.36 -1.77 0.39
N GLN A 19 15.58 -2.27 -0.82
CA GLN A 19 16.33 -3.47 -1.11
C GLN A 19 17.57 -3.12 -1.94
N ASN A 20 18.68 -3.75 -1.60
CA ASN A 20 19.96 -3.61 -2.24
C ASN A 20 20.61 -4.98 -2.46
N ILE A 21 20.88 -5.32 -3.71
CA ILE A 21 21.62 -6.51 -4.11
C ILE A 21 22.95 -6.04 -4.68
N GLY A 22 24.03 -6.38 -3.98
CA GLY A 22 25.39 -6.18 -4.47
C GLY A 22 25.77 -7.31 -5.42
N MET A 23 26.33 -6.94 -6.57
CA MET A 23 27.17 -7.81 -7.39
C MET A 23 28.59 -7.24 -7.35
N LEU A 24 29.59 -8.03 -7.73
CA LEU A 24 31.01 -7.64 -7.63
C LEU A 24 31.31 -6.26 -8.25
N VAL A 25 30.62 -5.90 -9.35
CA VAL A 25 30.83 -4.64 -10.09
C VAL A 25 29.54 -3.81 -10.22
N MET A 26 28.36 -4.44 -10.04
CA MET A 26 27.07 -3.82 -10.30
C MET A 26 26.16 -3.88 -9.07
N ARG A 27 25.09 -3.09 -9.07
CA ARG A 27 24.14 -3.04 -7.96
C ARG A 27 22.73 -3.00 -8.51
N LEU A 28 21.86 -3.85 -7.98
CA LEU A 28 20.42 -3.78 -8.22
C LEU A 28 19.75 -3.22 -6.97
N TRP A 29 18.90 -2.22 -7.18
CA TRP A 29 18.14 -1.59 -6.10
C TRP A 29 16.65 -1.71 -6.42
N SER A 30 15.85 -1.86 -5.37
CA SER A 30 14.39 -1.89 -5.46
C SER A 30 13.81 -1.25 -4.20
N SER A 31 12.61 -0.71 -4.31
CA SER A 31 11.93 -0.01 -3.22
C SER A 31 10.46 -0.35 -3.22
N VAL A 32 9.89 -0.56 -2.04
CA VAL A 32 8.45 -0.70 -1.84
C VAL A 32 8.01 0.43 -0.93
N GLU A 33 7.19 1.32 -1.46
CA GLU A 33 6.67 2.49 -0.78
C GLU A 33 5.15 2.47 -0.83
N GLY A 34 4.49 2.65 0.31
CA GLY A 34 3.04 2.64 0.35
C GLY A 34 2.44 2.43 1.73
N ASN A 35 1.11 2.47 1.76
CA ASN A 35 0.31 2.18 2.96
C ASN A 35 0.11 0.67 3.09
N LEU A 36 0.83 0.06 4.03
CA LEU A 36 0.84 -1.39 4.24
C LEU A 36 0.25 -1.75 5.61
N CYS A 37 -0.43 -2.90 5.69
CA CYS A 37 -0.87 -3.47 6.96
C CYS A 37 0.28 -4.18 7.68
N LYS A 38 0.15 -4.41 8.99
CA LYS A 38 1.19 -5.05 9.83
C LYS A 38 1.76 -6.34 9.25
N ASN A 39 0.91 -7.24 8.75
CA ASN A 39 1.34 -8.52 8.17
C ASN A 39 2.17 -8.31 6.89
N CYS A 40 1.74 -7.39 6.03
CA CYS A 40 2.47 -7.04 4.82
C CYS A 40 3.79 -6.33 5.13
N VAL A 41 3.81 -5.43 6.09
CA VAL A 41 5.03 -4.77 6.60
C VAL A 41 6.03 -5.82 7.10
N HIS A 42 5.58 -6.76 7.91
CA HIS A 42 6.42 -7.83 8.46
C HIS A 42 7.01 -8.73 7.36
N SER A 43 6.17 -9.18 6.43
CA SER A 43 6.62 -9.97 5.29
C SER A 43 7.62 -9.21 4.43
N THR A 44 7.32 -7.96 4.04
CA THR A 44 8.23 -7.14 3.21
C THR A 44 9.56 -6.89 3.93
N PHE A 45 9.53 -6.62 5.24
CA PHE A 45 10.72 -6.42 6.05
C PHE A 45 11.64 -7.65 6.00
N TRP A 46 11.11 -8.84 6.27
CA TRP A 46 11.93 -10.06 6.27
C TRP A 46 12.46 -10.42 4.89
N THR A 47 11.67 -10.21 3.83
CA THR A 47 12.14 -10.43 2.46
C THR A 47 13.26 -9.45 2.09
N MET A 48 13.03 -8.14 2.21
CA MET A 48 13.99 -7.13 1.77
C MET A 48 15.23 -7.08 2.66
N THR A 49 15.05 -7.10 3.98
CA THR A 49 16.17 -7.08 4.93
C THR A 49 16.94 -8.41 4.88
N GLY A 50 16.26 -9.55 4.69
CA GLY A 50 16.91 -10.84 4.45
C GLY A 50 17.78 -10.86 3.19
N ILE A 51 17.28 -10.28 2.09
CA ILE A 51 18.06 -10.09 0.87
C ILE A 51 19.24 -9.13 1.11
N ASN A 52 19.03 -7.99 1.79
CA ASN A 52 20.11 -7.05 2.10
C ASN A 52 21.20 -7.72 2.96
N MET A 53 20.81 -8.54 3.93
CA MET A 53 21.73 -9.26 4.83
C MET A 53 22.50 -10.41 4.16
N THR A 54 22.02 -10.93 3.03
CA THR A 54 22.66 -12.08 2.35
C THR A 54 23.34 -11.65 1.04
N LEU A 55 22.63 -10.90 0.21
CA LEU A 55 23.05 -10.47 -1.13
C LEU A 55 23.50 -9.00 -1.19
N GLY A 56 23.33 -8.22 -0.12
CA GLY A 56 23.74 -6.81 -0.10
C GLY A 56 25.25 -6.59 0.05
N TRP A 57 26.04 -7.62 0.38
CA TRP A 57 27.46 -7.43 0.76
C TRP A 57 28.49 -7.68 -0.34
N TRP A 58 28.08 -8.26 -1.47
CA TRP A 58 28.99 -8.78 -2.49
C TRP A 58 29.68 -7.73 -3.37
N GLY A 59 29.48 -6.43 -3.11
CA GLY A 59 30.14 -5.34 -3.83
C GLY A 59 30.72 -4.32 -2.85
N ILE A 60 31.87 -3.72 -3.19
CA ILE A 60 32.60 -2.77 -2.32
C ILE A 60 31.71 -1.59 -1.90
N ILE A 61 30.98 -1.00 -2.85
CA ILE A 61 30.04 0.09 -2.59
C ILE A 61 28.87 -0.40 -1.73
N SER A 62 28.39 -1.61 -1.99
CA SER A 62 27.26 -2.20 -1.28
C SER A 62 27.60 -2.55 0.16
N LEU A 63 28.87 -2.85 0.48
CA LEU A 63 29.33 -3.10 1.85
C LEU A 63 29.12 -1.89 2.79
N VAL A 64 29.21 -0.67 2.24
CA VAL A 64 28.95 0.58 2.99
C VAL A 64 27.47 0.96 2.95
N VAL A 65 26.77 0.76 1.83
CA VAL A 65 25.38 1.21 1.67
C VAL A 65 24.36 0.28 2.35
N THR A 66 24.60 -1.03 2.30
CA THR A 66 23.71 -2.05 2.89
C THR A 66 23.42 -1.84 4.38
N PRO A 67 24.35 -1.48 5.28
CA PRO A 67 24.02 -1.22 6.67
C PRO A 67 23.04 -0.04 6.84
N PHE A 68 23.13 1.01 6.01
CA PHE A 68 22.15 2.12 6.06
C PHE A 68 20.74 1.65 5.70
N PHE A 69 20.61 0.80 4.67
CA PHE A 69 19.30 0.24 4.30
C PHE A 69 18.75 -0.68 5.38
N ILE A 70 19.59 -1.52 6.01
CA ILE A 70 19.18 -2.38 7.12
C ILE A 70 18.67 -1.53 8.29
N VAL A 71 19.41 -0.48 8.68
CA VAL A 71 19.01 0.42 9.76
C VAL A 71 17.70 1.13 9.43
N ASN A 72 17.57 1.73 8.23
CA ASN A 72 16.32 2.40 7.83
C ASN A 72 15.12 1.45 7.84
N ASN A 73 15.26 0.25 7.27
CA ASN A 73 14.18 -0.74 7.25
C ASN A 73 13.82 -1.18 8.67
N THR A 74 14.81 -1.33 9.56
CA THR A 74 14.60 -1.73 10.97
C THR A 74 13.86 -0.65 11.74
N VAL A 75 14.28 0.62 11.66
CA VAL A 75 13.60 1.74 12.34
C VAL A 75 12.15 1.85 11.88
N ARG A 76 11.90 1.73 10.57
CA ARG A 76 10.53 1.76 10.03
C ARG A 76 9.70 0.56 10.47
N TYR A 77 10.31 -0.62 10.55
CA TYR A 77 9.65 -1.82 11.05
C TYR A 77 9.27 -1.69 12.54
N LEU A 78 10.18 -1.21 13.38
CA LEU A 78 9.93 -0.95 14.80
C LEU A 78 8.76 0.03 14.99
N GLY A 79 8.71 1.09 14.18
CA GLY A 79 7.61 2.05 14.18
C GLY A 79 6.25 1.48 13.76
N CYS A 80 6.19 0.25 13.24
CA CYS A 80 4.95 -0.44 12.84
C CYS A 80 4.56 -1.58 13.79
N LEU A 81 5.41 -1.95 14.76
CA LEU A 81 5.13 -3.05 15.70
C LEU A 81 3.88 -2.80 16.55
N GLY A 82 3.59 -1.55 16.87
CA GLY A 82 2.42 -1.12 17.63
C GLY A 82 1.09 -1.11 16.85
N MET A 83 1.10 -1.45 15.55
CA MET A 83 -0.14 -1.54 14.78
C MET A 83 -0.95 -2.78 15.18
N GLU A 84 -2.27 -2.73 15.01
CA GLU A 84 -3.11 -3.92 15.12
C GLU A 84 -2.92 -4.81 13.88
N SER A 85 -2.88 -6.11 14.09
CA SER A 85 -2.84 -7.08 13.00
C SER A 85 -4.22 -7.24 12.38
N PRO A 86 -4.33 -7.38 11.04
CA PRO A 86 -5.58 -7.76 10.39
C PRO A 86 -6.15 -9.06 10.99
N SER A 87 -7.48 -9.14 11.10
CA SER A 87 -8.16 -10.35 11.59
C SER A 87 -7.81 -11.58 10.74
N PRO A 88 -7.54 -12.76 11.32
CA PRO A 88 -7.31 -14.00 10.59
C PRO A 88 -8.59 -14.40 9.84
N GLY A 89 -8.66 -14.13 8.55
CA GLY A 89 -9.85 -14.36 7.71
C GLY A 89 -10.40 -13.12 7.01
N ALA A 90 -9.82 -11.94 7.24
CA ALA A 90 -10.18 -10.75 6.48
C ALA A 90 -9.80 -10.94 5.00
N ALA A 91 -10.80 -10.92 4.11
CA ALA A 91 -10.63 -11.01 2.67
C ALA A 91 -10.47 -9.62 2.04
N PRO A 92 -9.80 -9.50 0.87
CA PRO A 92 -9.84 -8.28 0.09
C PRO A 92 -11.28 -7.92 -0.25
N PRO A 93 -11.66 -6.63 -0.19
CA PRO A 93 -12.99 -6.19 -0.61
C PRO A 93 -13.17 -6.50 -2.09
N GLN A 94 -14.28 -7.13 -2.45
CA GLN A 94 -14.66 -7.38 -3.84
C GLN A 94 -15.71 -6.36 -4.26
N LEU A 95 -15.56 -5.79 -5.46
CA LEU A 95 -16.63 -5.04 -6.11
C LEU A 95 -17.63 -6.05 -6.66
N THR A 96 -18.77 -6.18 -5.99
CA THR A 96 -19.93 -6.89 -6.53
C THR A 96 -20.80 -5.91 -7.32
N ASP A 97 -21.58 -6.41 -8.28
CA ASP A 97 -22.46 -5.58 -9.13
C ASP A 97 -23.45 -4.76 -8.29
N ASP A 98 -23.96 -5.36 -7.21
CA ASP A 98 -24.84 -4.70 -6.23
C ASP A 98 -24.17 -3.50 -5.56
N VAL A 99 -22.89 -3.62 -5.17
CA VAL A 99 -22.13 -2.52 -4.57
C VAL A 99 -21.87 -1.43 -5.60
N MET A 100 -21.55 -1.79 -6.85
CA MET A 100 -21.37 -0.82 -7.93
C MET A 100 -22.64 -0.02 -8.18
N GLN A 101 -23.80 -0.68 -8.21
CA GLN A 101 -25.09 -0.01 -8.41
C GLN A 101 -25.41 0.96 -7.27
N ARG A 102 -25.05 0.62 -6.03
CA ARG A 102 -25.18 1.51 -4.86
C ARG A 102 -24.21 2.70 -4.89
N LEU A 103 -23.01 2.53 -5.45
CA LEU A 103 -21.99 3.59 -5.51
C LEU A 103 -22.17 4.55 -6.68
N GLN A 104 -22.70 4.08 -7.80
CA GLN A 104 -22.89 4.86 -9.03
C GLN A 104 -23.58 6.22 -8.82
N PRO A 105 -24.68 6.37 -8.05
CA PRO A 105 -25.32 7.67 -7.84
C PRO A 105 -24.45 8.66 -7.04
N HIS A 106 -23.47 8.19 -6.28
CA HIS A 106 -22.59 9.04 -5.47
C HIS A 106 -21.31 9.49 -6.20
N VAL A 107 -21.11 9.06 -7.45
CA VAL A 107 -19.93 9.39 -8.24
C VAL A 107 -19.67 10.89 -8.39
N PRO A 108 -20.66 11.73 -8.77
CA PRO A 108 -20.43 13.15 -8.94
C PRO A 108 -19.99 13.85 -7.64
N GLU A 109 -20.58 13.44 -6.51
CA GLU A 109 -20.22 13.96 -5.17
C GLU A 109 -18.78 13.59 -4.81
N MET A 110 -18.40 12.31 -5.01
CA MET A 110 -17.05 11.83 -4.74
C MET A 110 -15.99 12.61 -5.51
N PHE A 111 -16.19 12.77 -6.83
CA PHE A 111 -15.25 13.53 -7.66
C PHE A 111 -15.21 15.01 -7.27
N GLY A 112 -16.36 15.61 -6.94
CA GLY A 112 -16.40 16.99 -6.46
C GLY A 112 -15.53 17.21 -5.22
N ARG A 113 -15.60 16.29 -4.24
CA ARG A 113 -14.82 16.34 -3.00
C ARG A 113 -13.33 16.07 -3.21
N LEU A 114 -12.99 15.09 -4.05
CA LEU A 114 -11.60 14.80 -4.41
C LEU A 114 -10.95 15.96 -5.16
N ASN A 115 -11.69 16.60 -6.06
CA ASN A 115 -11.23 17.80 -6.78
C ASN A 115 -11.05 19.00 -5.84
N ALA A 116 -11.80 19.06 -4.74
CA ALA A 116 -11.60 20.03 -3.66
C ALA A 116 -10.40 19.70 -2.75
N GLN A 117 -9.55 18.73 -3.13
CA GLN A 117 -8.37 18.27 -2.39
C GLN A 117 -8.70 17.64 -1.03
N GLU A 118 -9.93 17.14 -0.84
CA GLU A 118 -10.25 16.38 0.36
C GLU A 118 -9.50 15.03 0.37
N PRO A 119 -8.96 14.58 1.53
CA PRO A 119 -8.28 13.30 1.61
C PRO A 119 -9.19 12.15 1.16
N LEU A 120 -8.70 11.33 0.22
CA LEU A 120 -9.44 10.18 -0.33
C LEU A 120 -10.01 9.28 0.78
N GLU A 121 -9.25 9.05 1.86
CA GLU A 121 -9.71 8.25 2.99
C GLU A 121 -11.01 8.81 3.61
N ARG A 122 -11.10 10.13 3.78
CA ARG A 122 -12.27 10.77 4.39
C ARG A 122 -13.50 10.68 3.49
N VAL A 123 -13.30 10.84 2.18
CA VAL A 123 -14.35 10.67 1.17
C VAL A 123 -14.85 9.22 1.14
N CYS A 124 -13.94 8.26 1.08
CA CYS A 124 -14.29 6.84 1.05
C CYS A 124 -15.02 6.41 2.33
N GLN A 125 -14.59 6.87 3.51
CA GLN A 125 -15.25 6.55 4.78
C GLN A 125 -16.69 7.08 4.84
N ASP A 126 -16.92 8.33 4.42
CA ASP A 126 -18.24 8.95 4.46
C ASP A 126 -19.21 8.27 3.46
N VAL A 127 -18.77 8.01 2.24
CA VAL A 127 -19.60 7.34 1.22
C VAL A 127 -19.87 5.88 1.59
N ALA A 128 -18.89 5.18 2.16
CA ALA A 128 -19.06 3.82 2.68
C ALA A 128 -20.18 3.75 3.74
N MET A 129 -20.19 4.68 4.70
CA MET A 129 -21.22 4.74 5.74
C MET A 129 -22.64 4.94 5.16
N ARG A 130 -22.78 5.72 4.09
CA ARG A 130 -24.09 6.02 3.48
C ARG A 130 -24.61 4.89 2.59
N THR A 131 -23.71 4.15 1.95
CA THR A 131 -24.05 3.12 0.94
C THR A 131 -24.06 1.70 1.50
N GLY A 132 -23.56 1.51 2.73
CA GLY A 132 -23.33 0.19 3.31
C GLY A 132 -22.25 -0.60 2.55
N ALA A 133 -21.42 0.08 1.77
CA ALA A 133 -20.21 -0.48 1.17
C ALA A 133 -19.04 -0.33 2.15
N THR A 134 -17.98 -1.11 1.97
CA THR A 134 -16.77 -0.94 2.77
C THR A 134 -15.90 0.18 2.17
N PRO A 135 -15.12 0.93 2.97
CA PRO A 135 -14.25 2.00 2.44
C PRO A 135 -13.29 1.53 1.36
N GLY A 136 -12.85 0.28 1.43
CA GLY A 136 -12.03 -0.38 0.41
C GLY A 136 -12.79 -0.62 -0.89
N GLN A 137 -14.07 -1.05 -0.85
CA GLN A 137 -14.90 -1.14 -2.05
C GLN A 137 -15.06 0.23 -2.75
N VAL A 138 -15.29 1.29 -1.97
CA VAL A 138 -15.38 2.65 -2.53
C VAL A 138 -14.06 3.05 -3.21
N SER A 139 -12.93 2.81 -2.54
CA SER A 139 -11.62 3.16 -3.09
C SER A 139 -11.25 2.35 -4.35
N LEU A 140 -11.60 1.07 -4.40
CA LEU A 140 -11.40 0.21 -5.57
C LEU A 140 -12.24 0.71 -6.75
N TYR A 141 -13.47 1.12 -6.48
CA TYR A 141 -14.36 1.70 -7.49
C TYR A 141 -13.81 3.02 -8.04
N VAL A 142 -13.34 3.92 -7.19
CA VAL A 142 -12.69 5.17 -7.61
C VAL A 142 -11.43 4.90 -8.45
N ALA A 143 -10.58 3.96 -8.03
CA ALA A 143 -9.40 3.57 -8.79
C ALA A 143 -9.76 2.99 -10.17
N ALA A 144 -10.81 2.17 -10.25
CA ALA A 144 -11.31 1.61 -11.51
C ALA A 144 -11.84 2.71 -12.45
N LEU A 145 -12.56 3.70 -11.93
CA LEU A 145 -13.06 4.84 -12.72
C LEU A 145 -11.90 5.70 -13.27
N ILE A 146 -10.88 5.97 -12.46
CA ILE A 146 -9.69 6.71 -12.91
C ILE A 146 -8.96 5.94 -14.02
N ALA A 147 -8.78 4.62 -13.86
CA ALA A 147 -8.15 3.79 -14.88
C ALA A 147 -8.93 3.79 -16.20
N GLN A 148 -10.28 3.74 -16.15
CA GLN A 148 -11.12 3.85 -17.35
C GLN A 148 -11.02 5.22 -18.01
N ALA A 149 -11.04 6.31 -17.23
CA ALA A 149 -10.90 7.67 -17.76
C ALA A 149 -9.53 7.88 -18.44
N GLN A 150 -8.46 7.29 -17.89
CA GLN A 150 -7.13 7.33 -18.50
C GLN A 150 -7.06 6.55 -19.82
N GLN A 151 -7.80 5.43 -19.94
CA GLN A 151 -7.87 4.64 -21.17
C GLN A 151 -8.70 5.30 -22.27
N GLN A 152 -9.73 6.08 -21.93
CA GLN A 152 -10.56 6.80 -22.90
C GLN A 152 -9.93 8.12 -23.38
N GLY A 153 -8.93 8.63 -22.66
CA GLY A 153 -8.19 9.85 -23.02
C GLY A 153 -6.91 9.61 -23.84
N GLN A 154 -6.61 8.36 -24.20
CA GLN A 154 -5.54 7.97 -25.14
C GLN A 154 -6.12 7.59 -26.49
#